data_AF-A0A1Z9PLG2-F1
#
_entry.id   AF-A0A1Z9PLG2-F1
#
_cell.length_a   1.000
_cell.length_b   1.000
_cell.length_c   1.000
_cell.angle_alpha   90.00
_cell.angle_beta   90.00
_cell.angle_gamma   90.00
#
_symmetry.space_group_name_H-M   'P 1'
#
loop_
_entity.id
_entity.type
_entity.pdbx_description
1 polymer ?
#
loop_
_entity_poly.entity_id
_entity_poly.type
_entity_poly.pdbx_seq_one_letter_code
_entity_poly.pdbx_strand_id
1 'polypeptide(L)'
;MNTKVSLDQTNIFDAATDQILNFAREAAGLTFESGAGRDYIISQIFEALEWDAYKPEDDATHVVINLPLTKDEKHPYTGGLNGNMFAIKRGEDVEVPIGYYNTMVESAKNRFRIENVGQHGETQEGGPASRRIPLGALEMRVVKFLNKGVKKVQAEVKKKAKKAAIEKVKKDFLDQGE
;
A
#
# COMPACT_ATOMS: atom_id res chain seq x y z
N MET A 1 -18.68 -17.23 -21.74
CA MET A 1 -17.58 -16.74 -20.90
C MET A 1 -18.18 -15.73 -19.92
N ASN A 2 -18.40 -16.10 -18.66
CA ASN A 2 -18.86 -15.16 -17.64
C ASN A 2 -17.64 -14.35 -17.18
N THR A 3 -17.53 -13.11 -17.63
CA THR A 3 -16.65 -12.11 -17.01
C THR A 3 -17.13 -11.90 -15.59
N LYS A 4 -16.44 -12.50 -14.61
CA LYS A 4 -16.61 -12.17 -13.18
C LYS A 4 -16.27 -10.69 -13.06
N VAL A 5 -17.29 -9.85 -12.96
CA VAL A 5 -17.11 -8.43 -12.64
C VAL A 5 -16.54 -8.39 -11.21
N SER A 6 -15.29 -7.96 -11.05
CA SER A 6 -14.70 -7.80 -9.73
C SER A 6 -15.27 -6.54 -9.11
N LEU A 7 -15.93 -6.66 -7.96
CA LEU A 7 -16.41 -5.50 -7.23
C LEU A 7 -15.27 -4.81 -6.49
N ASP A 8 -15.34 -3.49 -6.41
CA ASP A 8 -14.41 -2.61 -5.70
C ASP A 8 -15.16 -1.44 -5.04
N GLN A 9 -14.42 -0.62 -4.29
CA GLN A 9 -14.94 0.56 -3.58
C GLN A 9 -15.73 1.55 -4.47
N THR A 10 -15.47 1.57 -5.78
CA THR A 10 -16.08 2.54 -6.70
C THR A 10 -17.36 2.04 -7.35
N ASN A 11 -17.56 0.72 -7.42
CA ASN A 11 -18.66 0.11 -8.18
C ASN A 11 -19.62 -0.75 -7.34
N ILE A 12 -19.28 -1.04 -6.07
CA ILE A 12 -20.09 -1.90 -5.19
C ILE A 12 -21.48 -1.31 -4.89
N PHE A 13 -21.62 0.01 -4.87
CA PHE A 13 -22.91 0.68 -4.64
C PHE A 13 -23.89 0.48 -5.80
N ASP A 14 -23.40 0.25 -7.01
CA ASP A 14 -24.20 0.06 -8.23
C ASP A 14 -24.50 -1.42 -8.52
N ALA A 15 -23.83 -2.35 -7.82
CA ALA A 15 -23.94 -3.80 -8.05
C ALA A 15 -25.27 -4.38 -7.55
N ALA A 16 -25.75 -5.48 -8.11
CA ALA A 16 -26.96 -6.13 -7.60
C ALA A 16 -26.71 -6.77 -6.21
N THR A 17 -27.74 -6.84 -5.34
CA THR A 17 -27.58 -7.28 -3.94
C THR A 17 -27.06 -8.72 -3.82
N ASP A 18 -27.44 -9.59 -4.75
CA ASP A 18 -26.94 -10.96 -4.88
C ASP A 18 -25.44 -11.00 -5.25
N GLN A 19 -24.98 -10.09 -6.09
CA GLN A 19 -23.56 -9.94 -6.42
C GLN A 19 -22.76 -9.47 -5.20
N ILE A 20 -23.30 -8.52 -4.43
CA ILE A 20 -22.67 -8.03 -3.20
C ILE A 20 -22.56 -9.14 -2.16
N LEU A 21 -23.61 -9.94 -1.97
CA LEU A 21 -23.61 -11.07 -1.03
C LEU A 21 -22.60 -12.15 -1.42
N ASN A 22 -22.51 -12.47 -2.72
CA ASN A 22 -21.51 -13.41 -3.22
C ASN A 22 -20.09 -12.86 -3.04
N PHE A 23 -19.88 -11.57 -3.34
CA PHE A 23 -18.60 -10.91 -3.15
C PHE A 23 -18.19 -10.86 -1.66
N ALA A 24 -19.12 -10.55 -0.76
CA ALA A 24 -18.85 -10.53 0.67
C ALA A 24 -18.37 -11.90 1.17
N ARG A 25 -18.96 -12.98 0.67
CA ARG A 25 -18.55 -14.35 1.02
C ARG A 25 -17.19 -14.71 0.42
N GLU A 26 -16.95 -14.41 -0.85
CA GLU A 26 -15.73 -14.80 -1.56
C GLU A 26 -14.51 -13.95 -1.17
N ALA A 27 -14.67 -12.63 -1.08
CA ALA A 27 -13.57 -11.68 -0.88
C ALA A 27 -13.38 -11.28 0.59
N ALA A 28 -14.47 -11.06 1.33
CA ALA A 28 -14.42 -10.60 2.73
C ALA A 28 -14.65 -11.71 3.76
N GLY A 29 -15.04 -12.92 3.33
CA GLY A 29 -15.37 -14.04 4.23
C GLY A 29 -16.61 -13.82 5.09
N LEU A 30 -17.48 -12.87 4.72
CA LEU A 30 -18.66 -12.48 5.49
C LEU A 30 -19.91 -13.24 5.04
N THR A 31 -20.76 -13.59 6.01
CA THR A 31 -22.08 -14.17 5.78
C THR A 31 -23.14 -13.39 6.54
N PHE A 32 -24.23 -13.03 5.87
CA PHE A 32 -25.30 -12.20 6.43
C PHE A 32 -26.60 -13.00 6.56
N GLU A 33 -27.42 -12.64 7.54
CA GLU A 33 -28.76 -13.21 7.73
C GLU A 33 -29.72 -12.78 6.61
N SER A 34 -30.73 -13.63 6.35
CA SER A 34 -31.75 -13.38 5.34
C SER A 34 -32.61 -12.17 5.74
N GLY A 35 -32.34 -11.01 5.15
CA GLY A 35 -33.01 -9.74 5.45
C GLY A 35 -32.09 -8.62 5.94
N ALA A 36 -30.78 -8.87 6.04
CA ALA A 36 -29.81 -7.81 6.30
C ALA A 36 -29.94 -6.67 5.27
N GLY A 37 -29.99 -5.43 5.77
CA GLY A 37 -30.08 -4.24 4.93
C GLY A 37 -28.86 -4.11 4.03
N ARG A 38 -29.07 -3.71 2.77
CA ARG A 38 -28.00 -3.56 1.77
C ARG A 38 -26.89 -2.63 2.25
N ASP A 39 -27.24 -1.49 2.83
CA ASP A 39 -26.26 -0.51 3.31
C ASP A 39 -25.39 -1.07 4.45
N TYR A 40 -26.00 -1.89 5.32
CA TYR A 40 -25.29 -2.59 6.39
C TYR A 40 -24.30 -3.61 5.84
N ILE A 41 -24.72 -4.40 4.83
CA ILE A 41 -23.84 -5.37 4.15
C ILE A 41 -22.63 -4.66 3.55
N ILE A 42 -22.86 -3.57 2.81
CA ILE A 42 -21.78 -2.80 2.18
C ILE A 42 -20.85 -2.22 3.25
N SER A 43 -21.38 -1.61 4.31
CA SER A 43 -20.57 -1.08 5.42
C SER A 43 -19.65 -2.14 6.03
N GLN A 44 -20.15 -3.36 6.27
CA GLN A 44 -19.35 -4.45 6.82
C GLN A 44 -18.28 -4.95 5.84
N ILE A 45 -18.54 -4.90 4.53
CA ILE A 45 -17.53 -5.21 3.50
C ILE A 45 -16.43 -4.14 3.50
N PHE A 46 -16.79 -2.86 3.58
CA PHE A 46 -15.82 -1.77 3.65
C PHE A 46 -14.93 -1.87 4.89
N GLU A 47 -15.50 -2.24 6.04
CA GLU A 47 -14.78 -2.49 7.27
C GLU A 47 -13.86 -3.72 7.15
N ALA A 48 -14.40 -4.87 6.70
CA ALA A 48 -13.65 -6.13 6.63
C ALA A 48 -12.53 -6.12 5.58
N LEU A 49 -12.71 -5.40 4.48
CA LEU A 49 -11.70 -5.23 3.44
C LEU A 49 -10.82 -4.00 3.67
N GLU A 50 -11.05 -3.27 4.76
CA GLU A 50 -10.33 -2.05 5.12
C GLU A 50 -10.32 -1.02 3.97
N TRP A 51 -11.41 -0.94 3.20
CA TRP A 51 -11.54 -0.01 2.08
C TRP A 51 -11.62 1.45 2.53
N ASP A 52 -12.21 1.70 3.69
CA ASP A 52 -12.23 3.02 4.33
C ASP A 52 -11.03 3.25 5.27
N ALA A 53 -10.18 2.24 5.50
CA ALA A 53 -9.02 2.41 6.35
C ALA A 53 -8.02 3.33 5.65
N TYR A 54 -7.67 4.45 6.29
CA TYR A 54 -6.61 5.31 5.79
C TYR A 54 -5.30 4.52 5.72
N LYS A 55 -4.85 4.21 4.51
CA LYS A 55 -3.58 3.55 4.22
C LYS A 55 -2.49 4.63 4.08
N PRO A 56 -1.61 4.79 5.07
CA PRO A 56 -0.61 5.87 5.05
C PRO A 56 0.40 5.74 3.92
N GLU A 57 0.51 4.54 3.32
CA GLU A 57 1.37 4.21 2.19
C GLU A 57 0.92 4.87 0.88
N ASP A 58 -0.40 5.00 0.65
CA ASP A 58 -0.95 5.53 -0.60
C ASP A 58 -0.64 7.03 -0.77
N ASP A 59 -0.58 7.76 0.34
CA ASP A 59 -0.23 9.18 0.41
C ASP A 59 1.24 9.42 0.78
N ALA A 60 2.05 8.36 0.92
CA ALA A 60 3.42 8.48 1.36
C ALA A 60 4.32 9.05 0.25
N THR A 61 5.11 10.07 0.58
CA THR A 61 6.22 10.52 -0.27
C THR A 61 7.53 9.84 0.11
N HIS A 62 7.66 9.50 1.39
CA HIS A 62 8.86 8.95 2.01
C HIS A 62 8.43 7.91 3.04
N VAL A 63 9.34 7.03 3.40
CA VAL A 63 9.16 6.04 4.45
C VAL A 63 10.44 5.94 5.27
N VAL A 64 10.29 5.77 6.58
CA VAL A 64 11.40 5.45 7.47
C VAL A 64 11.44 3.93 7.62
N ILE A 65 12.56 3.34 7.23
CA ILE A 65 12.79 1.90 7.28
C ILE A 65 14.04 1.59 8.09
N ASN A 66 14.05 0.40 8.68
CA ASN A 66 15.22 -0.15 9.33
C ASN A 66 15.56 -1.50 8.69
N LEU A 67 16.77 -1.62 8.18
CA LEU A 67 17.34 -2.88 7.73
C LEU A 67 18.28 -3.39 8.83
N PRO A 68 17.96 -4.50 9.53
CA PRO A 68 18.81 -5.00 10.59
C PRO A 68 20.19 -5.43 10.05
N LEU A 69 21.18 -5.33 10.93
CA LEU A 69 22.48 -5.96 10.71
C LEU A 69 22.34 -7.45 11.05
N THR A 70 22.69 -8.31 10.11
CA THR A 70 22.78 -9.76 10.36
C THR A 70 24.24 -10.21 10.30
N LYS A 71 24.51 -11.45 10.69
CA LYS A 71 25.88 -12.02 10.59
C LYS A 71 26.39 -12.00 9.15
N ASP A 72 25.47 -12.20 8.20
CA ASP A 72 25.75 -12.35 6.76
C ASP A 72 25.57 -11.03 5.99
N GLU A 73 24.74 -10.10 6.48
CA GLU A 73 24.45 -8.83 5.81
C GLU A 73 24.85 -7.62 6.70
N LYS A 74 26.12 -7.22 6.61
CA LYS A 74 26.67 -6.04 7.30
C LYS A 74 26.81 -4.80 6.41
N HIS A 75 26.78 -5.00 5.09
CA HIS A 75 26.97 -3.94 4.12
C HIS A 75 25.66 -3.19 3.83
N PRO A 76 25.75 -1.90 3.42
CA PRO A 76 24.59 -1.17 2.95
C PRO A 76 23.85 -1.94 1.87
N TYR A 77 22.52 -1.91 1.92
CA TYR A 77 21.71 -2.40 0.82
C TYR A 77 21.92 -1.46 -0.37
N THR A 78 22.18 -2.01 -1.55
CA THR A 78 22.28 -1.25 -2.80
C THR A 78 21.16 -1.68 -3.75
N GLY A 79 20.54 -0.70 -4.39
CA GLY A 79 19.44 -0.92 -5.32
C GLY A 79 19.43 0.14 -6.42
N GLY A 80 18.53 -0.03 -7.39
CA GLY A 80 18.36 0.93 -8.48
C GLY A 80 16.88 1.15 -8.80
N LEU A 81 16.48 2.40 -8.99
CA LEU A 81 15.14 2.79 -9.44
C LEU A 81 15.28 3.78 -10.62
N ASN A 82 14.59 3.51 -11.73
CA ASN A 82 14.53 4.39 -12.91
C ASN A 82 15.91 4.88 -13.40
N GLY A 83 16.91 3.99 -13.41
CA GLY A 83 18.28 4.29 -13.83
C GLY A 83 19.15 4.99 -12.79
N ASN A 84 18.62 5.34 -11.61
CA ASN A 84 19.38 5.90 -10.50
C ASN A 84 19.73 4.82 -9.46
N MET A 85 20.99 4.80 -9.03
CA MET A 85 21.47 3.92 -7.97
C MET A 85 21.26 4.57 -6.59
N PHE A 86 20.92 3.76 -5.59
CA PHE A 86 20.80 4.19 -4.20
C PHE A 86 21.43 3.17 -3.24
N ALA A 87 21.84 3.66 -2.08
CA ALA A 87 22.38 2.85 -0.99
C ALA A 87 21.71 3.19 0.34
N ILE A 88 21.37 2.18 1.12
CA ILE A 88 20.67 2.31 2.40
C ILE A 88 21.50 1.61 3.47
N LYS A 89 21.85 2.37 4.50
CA LYS A 89 22.62 1.85 5.63
C LYS A 89 21.79 0.85 6.43
N ARG A 90 22.45 -0.17 6.98
CA ARG A 90 21.86 -1.15 7.88
C ARG A 90 22.13 -0.78 9.33
N GLY A 91 21.25 -1.20 10.23
CA GLY A 91 21.37 -1.01 11.67
C GLY A 91 20.83 0.32 12.18
N GLU A 92 20.33 1.20 11.30
CA GLU A 92 19.75 2.49 11.67
C GLU A 92 18.43 2.74 10.94
N ASP A 93 17.63 3.64 11.50
CA ASP A 93 16.39 4.10 10.88
C ASP A 93 16.75 5.10 9.77
N VAL A 94 16.53 4.70 8.52
CA VAL A 94 16.84 5.50 7.33
C VAL A 94 15.54 5.97 6.69
N GLU A 95 15.47 7.26 6.41
CA GLU A 95 14.38 7.82 5.61
C GLU A 95 14.71 7.72 4.12
N VAL A 96 13.81 7.12 3.34
CA VAL A 96 13.96 6.95 1.89
C VAL A 96 12.70 7.40 1.14
N PRO A 97 12.81 7.86 -0.11
CA PRO A 97 11.65 8.09 -0.97
C PRO A 97 10.81 6.82 -1.15
N ILE A 98 9.49 6.96 -1.25
CA ILE A 98 8.57 5.81 -1.35
C ILE A 98 8.89 4.93 -2.58
N GLY A 99 9.35 5.53 -3.67
CA GLY A 99 9.75 4.79 -4.87
C GLY A 99 10.89 3.81 -4.60
N TYR A 100 11.90 4.20 -3.82
CA TYR A 100 13.04 3.32 -3.49
C TYR A 100 12.56 2.15 -2.63
N TYR A 101 11.69 2.41 -1.66
CA TYR A 101 11.06 1.38 -0.84
C TYR A 101 10.24 0.39 -1.68
N ASN A 102 9.41 0.87 -2.60
CA ASN A 102 8.60 0.00 -3.47
C ASN A 102 9.49 -0.93 -4.30
N THR A 103 10.57 -0.40 -4.88
CA THR A 103 11.54 -1.22 -5.62
C THR A 103 12.25 -2.24 -4.74
N MET A 104 12.57 -1.89 -3.49
CA MET A 104 13.15 -2.84 -2.55
C MET A 104 12.19 -3.98 -2.23
N VAL A 105 10.92 -3.68 -1.96
CA VAL A 105 9.89 -4.69 -1.69
C VAL A 105 9.69 -5.60 -2.89
N GLU A 106 9.62 -5.04 -4.10
CA GLU A 106 9.49 -5.82 -5.34
C GLU A 106 10.73 -6.70 -5.59
N SER A 107 11.93 -6.14 -5.41
CA SER A 107 13.18 -6.88 -5.53
C SER A 107 13.24 -8.01 -4.52
N ALA A 108 12.80 -7.77 -3.28
CA ALA A 108 12.77 -8.76 -2.21
C ALA A 108 11.82 -9.94 -2.52
N LYS A 109 10.67 -9.67 -3.13
CA LYS A 109 9.75 -10.73 -3.59
C LYS A 109 10.37 -11.61 -4.68
N ASN A 110 11.24 -11.04 -5.51
CA ASN A 110 11.85 -11.70 -6.65
C ASN A 110 13.31 -12.13 -6.42
N ARG A 111 13.80 -12.14 -5.17
CA ARG A 111 15.19 -12.45 -4.85
C ARG A 111 15.50 -13.93 -5.06
N PHE A 112 16.56 -14.23 -5.82
CA PHE A 112 17.11 -15.57 -5.98
C PHE A 112 18.64 -15.57 -5.98
N ARG A 113 19.24 -16.66 -5.49
CA ARG A 113 20.66 -16.99 -5.69
C ARG A 113 20.77 -17.98 -6.84
N ILE A 114 21.83 -17.86 -7.64
CA ILE A 114 22.19 -18.87 -8.64
C ILE A 114 23.17 -19.85 -7.99
N GLU A 115 22.89 -21.15 -8.08
CA GLU A 115 23.57 -22.21 -7.31
C GLU A 115 25.10 -22.25 -7.48
N ASN A 116 25.64 -21.78 -8.62
CA ASN A 116 27.09 -21.77 -8.89
C ASN A 116 27.71 -20.38 -8.92
N VAL A 117 27.01 -19.34 -8.46
CA VAL A 117 27.62 -18.02 -8.36
C VAL A 117 28.20 -17.87 -6.96
N GLY A 118 29.52 -17.82 -6.87
CA GLY A 118 30.26 -17.60 -5.63
C GLY A 118 29.97 -16.22 -5.03
N GLN A 119 30.46 -15.97 -3.81
CA GLN A 119 30.17 -14.74 -3.08
C GLN A 119 30.66 -13.46 -3.80
N HIS A 120 31.54 -13.58 -4.80
CA HIS A 120 32.06 -12.46 -5.59
C HIS A 120 31.58 -12.45 -7.05
N GLY A 121 30.53 -13.22 -7.39
CA GLY A 121 29.95 -13.22 -8.74
C GLY A 121 30.60 -14.19 -9.73
N GLU A 122 31.59 -14.97 -9.29
CA GLU A 122 32.28 -15.98 -10.09
C GLU A 122 31.41 -17.22 -10.30
N THR A 123 31.35 -17.73 -11.53
CA THR A 123 30.67 -18.99 -11.81
C THR A 123 31.62 -20.15 -11.48
N GLN A 124 31.24 -21.02 -10.56
CA GLN A 124 32.02 -22.22 -10.19
C GLN A 124 31.82 -23.32 -11.24
N GLU A 125 32.92 -23.89 -11.75
CA GLU A 125 32.89 -25.00 -12.72
C GLU A 125 32.28 -26.27 -12.11
N GLY A 126 31.35 -26.91 -12.83
CA GLY A 126 30.88 -28.27 -12.53
C GLY A 126 29.44 -28.43 -11.99
N GLY A 127 28.66 -27.35 -11.81
CA GLY A 127 27.25 -27.45 -11.38
C GLY A 127 26.23 -27.01 -12.44
N PRO A 128 24.92 -27.20 -12.20
CA PRO A 128 23.86 -26.66 -13.07
C PRO A 128 23.74 -25.13 -12.89
N ALA A 129 24.41 -24.36 -13.73
CA ALA A 129 24.45 -22.88 -13.69
C ALA A 129 23.08 -22.18 -13.85
N SER A 130 22.00 -22.95 -14.03
CA SER A 130 20.64 -22.47 -14.27
C SER A 130 19.71 -22.55 -13.06
N ARG A 131 20.10 -23.18 -11.94
CA ARG A 131 19.20 -23.34 -10.80
C ARG A 131 19.12 -22.06 -9.98
N ARG A 132 17.96 -21.42 -10.01
CA ARG A 132 17.59 -20.28 -9.16
C ARG A 132 17.03 -20.80 -7.84
N ILE A 133 17.68 -20.50 -6.73
CA ILE A 133 17.21 -20.78 -5.38
C ILE A 133 16.60 -19.48 -4.85
N PRO A 134 15.31 -19.44 -4.50
CA PRO A 134 14.73 -18.26 -3.87
C PRO A 134 15.50 -17.91 -2.60
N LEU A 135 15.96 -16.67 -2.50
CA LEU A 135 16.47 -16.13 -1.23
C LEU A 135 15.26 -15.58 -0.48
N GLY A 136 15.17 -15.86 0.81
CA GLY A 136 14.08 -15.38 1.66
C GLY A 136 13.88 -13.87 1.58
N ALA A 137 12.73 -13.41 2.07
CA ALA A 137 12.36 -12.01 2.07
C ALA A 137 13.48 -11.13 2.66
N LEU A 138 13.72 -9.96 2.06
CA LEU A 138 14.59 -8.93 2.63
C LEU A 138 14.04 -8.57 4.02
N GLU A 139 14.82 -8.83 5.06
CA GLU A 139 14.46 -8.42 6.42
C GLU A 139 14.46 -6.89 6.48
N MET A 140 13.26 -6.31 6.55
CA MET A 140 13.05 -4.87 6.56
C MET A 140 11.87 -4.56 7.46
N ARG A 141 12.06 -3.58 8.35
CA ARG A 141 10.99 -3.06 9.21
C ARG A 141 10.60 -1.65 8.76
N VAL A 142 9.33 -1.44 8.50
CA VAL A 142 8.77 -0.10 8.31
C VAL A 142 8.53 0.52 9.68
N VAL A 143 9.13 1.69 9.94
CA VAL A 143 8.94 2.44 11.19
C VAL A 143 7.76 3.40 11.05
N LYS A 144 7.69 4.15 9.95
CA LYS A 144 6.58 5.05 9.64
C LYS A 144 6.58 5.51 8.18
N PHE A 145 5.40 5.79 7.65
CA PHE A 145 5.21 6.50 6.39
C PHE A 145 5.16 8.01 6.62
N LEU A 146 5.71 8.78 5.67
CA LEU A 146 5.83 10.23 5.73
C LEU A 146 5.29 10.87 4.46
N ASN A 147 4.35 11.79 4.63
CA ASN A 147 3.92 12.69 3.57
C ASN A 147 4.60 14.07 3.75
N LYS A 148 5.63 14.33 2.96
CA LYS A 148 6.37 15.60 2.92
C LYS A 148 5.75 16.63 1.99
N GLY A 149 4.62 16.31 1.36
CA GLY A 149 4.06 17.05 0.23
C GLY A 149 2.59 17.46 0.32
N VAL A 150 1.93 17.59 1.49
CA VAL A 150 0.54 18.13 1.55
C VAL A 150 0.21 18.98 2.79
N LYS A 151 1.17 19.40 3.63
CA LYS A 151 0.82 20.29 4.78
C LYS A 151 0.27 21.67 4.35
N LYS A 152 0.61 22.17 3.16
CA LYS A 152 0.10 23.46 2.65
C LYS A 152 -1.26 23.32 1.96
N VAL A 153 -1.42 22.34 1.08
CA VAL A 153 -2.64 22.19 0.27
C VAL A 153 -3.83 21.71 1.10
N GLN A 154 -3.67 20.71 1.97
CA GLN A 154 -4.78 20.26 2.84
C GLN A 154 -5.19 21.32 3.87
N ALA A 155 -4.24 22.14 4.36
CA ALA A 155 -4.56 23.26 5.25
C ALA A 155 -5.31 24.38 4.51
N GLU A 156 -4.93 24.69 3.27
CA GLU A 156 -5.66 25.65 2.42
C GLU A 156 -7.03 25.13 1.98
N VAL A 157 -7.14 23.84 1.63
CA VAL A 157 -8.42 23.20 1.27
C VAL A 157 -9.36 23.15 2.46
N LYS A 158 -8.89 22.77 3.66
CA LYS A 158 -9.70 22.82 4.90
C LYS A 158 -10.10 24.26 5.26
N LYS A 159 -9.22 25.25 5.06
CA LYS A 159 -9.52 26.67 5.30
C LYS A 159 -10.55 27.21 4.32
N LYS A 160 -10.46 26.84 3.03
CA LYS A 160 -11.46 27.20 2.01
C LYS A 160 -12.80 26.52 2.25
N ALA A 161 -12.82 25.22 2.56
CA ALA A 161 -14.04 24.48 2.87
C ALA A 161 -14.76 25.02 4.11
N LYS A 162 -14.02 25.38 5.17
CA LYS A 162 -14.60 26.01 6.37
C LYS A 162 -15.19 27.39 6.08
N LYS A 163 -14.53 28.20 5.22
CA LYS A 163 -15.06 29.51 4.82
C LYS A 163 -16.34 29.37 3.98
N ALA A 164 -16.37 28.44 3.03
CA ALA A 164 -17.54 28.18 2.19
C ALA A 164 -18.74 27.65 3.00
N ALA A 165 -18.50 26.79 3.99
CA ALA A 165 -19.55 26.30 4.89
C ALA A 165 -20.16 27.44 5.74
N ILE A 166 -19.33 28.36 6.25
CA ILE A 166 -19.80 29.52 7.02
C ILE A 166 -20.61 30.48 6.14
N GLU A 167 -20.19 30.74 4.90
CA GLU A 167 -20.93 31.58 3.96
C GLU A 167 -22.27 30.95 3.56
N LYS A 168 -22.32 29.63 3.36
CA LYS A 168 -23.55 28.91 3.06
C LYS A 168 -24.54 28.96 4.23
N VAL A 169 -24.10 28.70 5.46
CA VAL A 169 -24.95 28.79 6.65
C VAL A 169 -25.47 30.22 6.86
N LYS A 170 -24.65 31.25 6.63
CA LYS A 170 -25.12 32.64 6.71
C LYS A 170 -26.20 32.96 5.66
N LYS A 171 -26.05 32.44 4.44
CA LYS A 171 -27.02 32.63 3.37
C LYS A 171 -28.34 31.93 3.69
N ASP A 172 -28.27 30.66 4.10
CA ASP A 172 -29.44 29.87 4.47
C ASP A 172 -30.19 30.46 5.68
N PHE A 173 -29.49 31.16 6.59
CA PHE A 173 -30.09 31.86 7.74
C PHE A 173 -30.75 33.21 7.37
N LEU A 174 -30.26 33.88 6.33
CA LEU A 174 -30.83 35.12 5.82
C LEU A 174 -32.07 34.85 4.94
N ASP A 175 -32.07 33.75 4.18
CA ASP A 175 -33.17 33.35 3.30
C ASP A 175 -34.37 32.71 4.07
N GLN A 176 -34.21 32.39 5.36
CA GLN A 176 -35.28 31.87 6.24
C GLN A 176 -35.96 32.95 7.10
N GLY A 177 -35.57 34.22 6.93
CA GLY A 177 -36.05 35.36 7.71
C GLY A 177 -37.08 36.26 7.03
N GLU A 178 -37.62 35.89 5.87
CA GLU A 178 -38.75 36.57 5.19
C GLU A 178 -40.04 35.76 5.27
#